data_AF-F4Q546-F1
#
_entry.id   AF-F4Q546-F1
#
_cell.length_a   1.000
_cell.length_b   1.000
_cell.length_c   1.000
_cell.angle_alpha   90.00
_cell.angle_beta   90.00
_cell.angle_gamma   90.00
#
_symmetry.space_group_name_H-M   'P 1'
#
loop_
_entity.id
_entity.type
_entity.pdbx_description
1 polymer ?
#
loop_
_entity_poly.entity_id
_entity_poly.type
_entity_poly.pdbx_seq_one_letter_code
_entity_poly.pdbx_strand_id
1 'polypeptide(L)'
;MSTTGDTNILQKEQIKDAAGLEEELKNMLNISTPSDILSIFFNTQGQRAAIYTKWNQGFRVYLDTQNEEEYTKLCQTVSSLISKVSKELIMIEAALQPIKPKWSTIINELRDYEKVKFILTSKYQILKTEVHANDSMTRIDEDGNIIKMENDGCFKEHIQGCNQQLQECQTTLNQITSMINEKLEDLQYELNEEEDAKGTPDRSNKDTHNNEHKHEHSHTCNH
;
A
#
# COMPACT_ATOMS: atom_id res chain seq x y z
N MET A 1 -15.18 -29.24 56.14
CA MET A 1 -15.14 -27.80 56.47
C MET A 1 -14.16 -27.17 55.49
N SER A 2 -14.66 -26.64 54.37
CA SER A 2 -15.04 -25.22 54.19
C SER A 2 -13.78 -24.34 54.24
N THR A 3 -13.39 -23.56 53.23
CA THR A 3 -14.19 -22.74 52.32
C THR A 3 -13.45 -22.42 51.00
N THR A 4 -14.25 -22.31 49.91
CA THR A 4 -14.20 -21.31 48.81
C THR A 4 -13.03 -20.32 48.83
N GLY A 5 -12.35 -20.03 47.72
CA GLY A 5 -12.82 -19.85 46.34
C GLY A 5 -12.54 -18.41 45.95
N ASP A 6 -11.86 -18.16 44.83
CA ASP A 6 -11.93 -16.87 44.14
C ASP A 6 -11.49 -17.00 42.67
N THR A 7 -12.51 -17.14 41.83
CA THR A 7 -12.80 -16.23 40.71
C THR A 7 -11.60 -15.67 39.94
N ASN A 8 -11.04 -16.45 39.01
CA ASN A 8 -10.27 -15.88 37.89
C ASN A 8 -11.18 -15.76 36.66
N ILE A 9 -12.21 -14.92 36.82
CA ILE A 9 -13.08 -14.41 35.74
C ILE A 9 -12.61 -12.98 35.52
N LEU A 10 -11.57 -12.78 34.71
CA LEU A 10 -11.26 -11.56 33.98
C LEU A 10 -10.00 -11.84 33.14
N GLN A 11 -10.06 -11.49 31.85
CA GLN A 11 -9.01 -11.64 30.81
C GLN A 11 -8.99 -12.94 30.00
N LYS A 12 -10.17 -13.47 29.62
CA LYS A 12 -10.33 -14.03 28.26
C LYS A 12 -10.60 -12.87 27.29
N GLU A 13 -9.61 -12.01 27.08
CA GLU A 13 -9.60 -11.21 25.86
C GLU A 13 -9.36 -12.18 24.71
N GLN A 14 -10.34 -12.26 23.82
CA GLN A 14 -10.35 -13.15 22.68
C GLN A 14 -9.17 -12.79 21.78
N ILE A 15 -8.11 -13.59 21.84
CA ILE A 15 -7.14 -13.68 20.75
C ILE A 15 -7.94 -14.25 19.57
N LYS A 16 -8.51 -13.37 18.75
CA LYS A 16 -9.07 -13.77 17.47
C LYS A 16 -7.89 -14.22 16.63
N ASP A 17 -7.78 -15.53 16.40
CA ASP A 17 -6.76 -16.09 15.53
C ASP A 17 -6.89 -15.51 14.11
N ALA A 18 -5.79 -15.47 13.36
CA ALA A 18 -5.73 -14.87 12.03
C ALA A 18 -6.82 -15.39 11.07
N ALA A 19 -7.22 -16.66 11.21
CA ALA A 19 -8.29 -17.28 10.43
C ALA A 19 -9.67 -16.65 10.69
N GLY A 20 -9.95 -16.21 11.92
CA GLY A 20 -11.22 -15.55 12.27
C GLY A 20 -11.34 -14.16 11.63
N LEU A 21 -10.22 -13.44 11.51
CA LEU A 21 -10.20 -12.13 10.84
C LEU A 21 -10.32 -12.25 9.31
N GLU A 22 -9.70 -13.26 8.71
CA GLU A 22 -9.85 -13.53 7.28
C GLU A 22 -11.33 -13.84 6.93
N GLU A 23 -12.02 -14.65 7.73
CA GLU A 23 -13.42 -14.97 7.47
C GLU A 23 -14.37 -13.78 7.69
N GLU A 24 -14.08 -12.94 8.69
CA GLU A 24 -14.81 -11.68 8.92
C GLU A 24 -14.69 -10.73 7.71
N LEU A 25 -13.49 -10.60 7.13
CA LEU A 25 -13.28 -9.82 5.92
C LEU A 25 -14.05 -10.41 4.72
N LYS A 26 -14.04 -11.73 4.51
CA LYS A 26 -14.84 -12.34 3.41
C LYS A 26 -16.32 -12.03 3.54
N ASN A 27 -16.86 -12.19 4.75
CA ASN A 27 -18.27 -11.95 5.00
C ASN A 27 -18.64 -10.48 4.75
N MET A 28 -17.77 -9.55 5.15
CA MET A 28 -17.92 -8.13 4.83
C MET A 28 -17.92 -7.90 3.32
N LEU A 29 -16.91 -8.41 2.59
CA LEU A 29 -16.78 -8.24 1.15
C LEU A 29 -17.99 -8.79 0.37
N ASN A 30 -18.60 -9.90 0.82
CA ASN A 30 -19.74 -10.52 0.14
C ASN A 30 -21.03 -9.69 0.19
N ILE A 31 -21.18 -8.81 1.18
CA ILE A 31 -22.38 -7.97 1.34
C ILE A 31 -22.14 -6.50 0.96
N SER A 32 -20.89 -6.13 0.71
CA SER A 32 -20.47 -4.77 0.36
C SER A 32 -20.79 -4.43 -1.09
N THR A 33 -21.07 -3.15 -1.35
CA THR A 33 -21.15 -2.65 -2.73
C THR A 33 -19.75 -2.56 -3.34
N PRO A 34 -19.60 -2.50 -4.69
CA PRO A 34 -18.29 -2.32 -5.30
C PRO A 34 -17.51 -1.12 -4.76
N SER A 35 -18.17 0.03 -4.57
CA SER A 35 -17.58 1.25 -4.01
C SER A 35 -17.08 1.05 -2.57
N ASP A 36 -17.82 0.30 -1.74
CA ASP A 36 -17.40 -0.03 -0.38
C ASP A 36 -16.16 -0.94 -0.40
N ILE A 37 -16.14 -1.94 -1.29
CA ILE A 37 -14.98 -2.84 -1.45
C ILE A 37 -13.74 -2.04 -1.88
N LEU A 38 -13.88 -1.07 -2.78
CA LEU A 38 -12.76 -0.22 -3.19
C LEU A 38 -12.32 0.74 -2.08
N SER A 39 -13.23 1.20 -1.23
CA SER A 39 -12.88 1.96 -0.02
C SER A 39 -12.07 1.12 0.98
N ILE A 40 -12.44 -0.16 1.15
CA ILE A 40 -11.66 -1.12 1.95
C ILE A 40 -10.27 -1.30 1.35
N PHE A 41 -10.16 -1.43 0.01
CA PHE A 41 -8.87 -1.47 -0.69
C PHE A 41 -7.99 -0.27 -0.36
N PHE A 42 -8.49 0.96 -0.46
CA PHE A 42 -7.69 2.16 -0.16
C PHE A 42 -7.25 2.21 1.30
N ASN A 43 -8.10 1.78 2.24
CA ASN A 43 -7.70 1.68 3.65
C ASN A 43 -6.58 0.64 3.84
N THR A 44 -6.70 -0.55 3.26
CA THR A 44 -5.67 -1.60 3.30
C THR A 44 -4.36 -1.12 2.65
N GLN A 45 -4.43 -0.35 1.55
CA GLN A 45 -3.27 0.25 0.91
C GLN A 45 -2.64 1.36 1.78
N GLY A 46 -3.45 2.13 2.51
CA GLY A 46 -2.96 3.09 3.51
C GLY A 46 -2.18 2.41 4.65
N GLN A 47 -2.67 1.27 5.15
CA GLN A 47 -1.94 0.47 6.15
C GLN A 47 -0.59 0.01 5.61
N ARG A 48 -0.56 -0.45 4.35
CA ARG A 48 0.67 -0.85 3.66
C ARG A 48 1.70 0.28 3.60
N ALA A 49 1.27 1.48 3.22
CA ALA A 49 2.13 2.66 3.17
C ALA A 49 2.69 3.01 4.55
N ALA A 50 1.86 2.91 5.60
CA ALA A 50 2.30 3.14 6.98
C ALA A 50 3.37 2.12 7.43
N ILE A 51 3.23 0.85 7.03
CA ILE A 51 4.24 -0.20 7.31
C ILE A 51 5.58 0.15 6.65
N TYR A 52 5.59 0.58 5.39
CA TYR A 52 6.82 1.03 4.71
C TYR A 52 7.46 2.23 5.40
N THR A 53 6.66 3.22 5.82
CA THR A 53 7.16 4.37 6.57
C THR A 53 7.84 3.94 7.87
N LYS A 54 7.20 3.06 8.65
CA LYS A 54 7.75 2.51 9.88
C LYS A 54 9.06 1.74 9.63
N TRP A 55 9.08 0.91 8.60
CA TRP A 55 10.27 0.13 8.24
C TRP A 55 11.44 1.04 7.86
N ASN A 56 11.21 2.03 6.99
CA ASN A 56 12.23 2.99 6.59
C ASN A 56 12.73 3.85 7.75
N GLN A 57 11.85 4.24 8.67
CA GLN A 57 12.25 4.95 9.88
C GLN A 57 13.12 4.07 10.77
N GLY A 58 12.70 2.84 11.05
CA GLY A 58 13.48 1.92 11.88
C GLY A 58 14.82 1.54 11.24
N PHE A 59 14.90 1.51 9.91
CA PHE A 59 16.18 1.33 9.22
C PHE A 59 17.14 2.52 9.44
N ARG A 60 16.64 3.77 9.45
CA ARG A 60 17.48 4.93 9.79
C ARG A 60 18.02 4.83 11.22
N VAL A 61 17.15 4.48 12.17
CA VAL A 61 17.54 4.25 13.57
C VAL A 61 18.58 3.13 13.66
N TYR A 62 18.43 2.06 12.88
CA TYR A 62 19.42 0.99 12.81
C TYR A 62 20.78 1.48 12.29
N LEU A 63 20.83 2.30 11.24
CA LEU A 63 22.09 2.86 10.75
C LEU A 63 22.79 3.71 11.83
N ASP A 64 22.03 4.44 12.65
CA ASP A 64 22.60 5.27 13.71
C ASP A 64 23.06 4.46 14.94
N THR A 65 22.32 3.41 15.31
CA THR A 65 22.51 2.66 16.57
C THR A 65 23.28 1.35 16.40
N GLN A 66 23.32 0.81 15.18
CA GLN A 66 23.84 -0.52 14.87
C GLN A 66 23.21 -1.66 15.69
N ASN A 67 21.99 -1.46 16.22
CA ASN A 67 21.28 -2.47 17.01
C ASN A 67 20.63 -3.53 16.09
N GLU A 68 21.39 -4.57 15.76
CA GLU A 68 20.94 -5.65 14.87
C GLU A 68 19.75 -6.44 15.42
N GLU A 69 19.68 -6.66 16.73
CA GLU A 69 18.60 -7.44 17.34
C GLU A 69 17.24 -6.74 17.17
N GLU A 70 17.20 -5.44 17.49
CA GLU A 70 15.99 -4.63 17.34
C GLU A 70 15.57 -4.52 15.87
N TYR A 71 16.55 -4.31 14.98
CA TYR A 71 16.27 -4.22 13.55
C TYR A 71 15.78 -5.54 12.95
N THR A 72 16.31 -6.67 13.40
CA THR A 72 15.85 -8.00 12.98
C THR A 72 14.41 -8.24 13.42
N LYS A 73 14.05 -7.90 14.67
CA LYS A 73 12.67 -7.98 15.17
C LYS A 73 11.72 -7.09 14.37
N LEU A 74 12.16 -5.89 13.99
CA LEU A 74 11.41 -5.01 13.11
C LEU A 74 11.17 -5.65 11.74
N CYS A 75 12.20 -6.21 11.10
CA CYS A 75 12.09 -6.85 9.79
C CYS A 75 11.12 -8.05 9.81
N GLN A 76 11.15 -8.86 10.88
CA GLN A 76 10.19 -9.95 11.08
C GLN A 76 8.76 -9.44 11.20
N THR A 77 8.57 -8.38 12.00
CA THR A 77 7.26 -7.73 12.18
C THR A 77 6.72 -7.16 10.87
N VAL A 78 7.54 -6.41 10.14
CA VAL A 78 7.20 -5.81 8.85
C VAL A 78 6.83 -6.89 7.83
N SER A 79 7.62 -7.96 7.74
CA SER A 79 7.35 -9.06 6.80
C SER A 79 6.02 -9.75 7.10
N SER A 80 5.70 -9.95 8.38
CA SER A 80 4.41 -10.51 8.80
C SER A 80 3.24 -9.59 8.44
N LEU A 81 3.37 -8.29 8.71
CA LEU A 81 2.33 -7.29 8.40
C LEU A 81 2.10 -7.13 6.88
N ILE A 82 3.17 -7.06 6.08
CA ILE A 82 3.07 -7.02 4.62
C ILE A 82 2.42 -8.29 4.07
N SER A 83 2.72 -9.46 4.64
CA SER A 83 2.08 -10.72 4.26
C SER A 83 0.58 -10.69 4.54
N LYS A 84 0.18 -10.21 5.72
CA LYS A 84 -1.23 -10.03 6.09
C LYS A 84 -1.96 -9.11 5.11
N VAL A 85 -1.43 -7.90 4.89
CA VAL A 85 -1.99 -6.94 3.93
C VAL A 85 -2.08 -7.54 2.52
N SER A 86 -1.06 -8.28 2.09
CA SER A 86 -1.06 -8.91 0.76
C SER A 86 -2.18 -9.94 0.60
N LYS A 87 -2.53 -10.68 1.67
CA LYS A 87 -3.67 -11.60 1.65
C LYS A 87 -5.00 -10.86 1.59
N GLU A 88 -5.16 -9.81 2.37
CA GLU A 88 -6.38 -8.98 2.34
C GLU A 88 -6.61 -8.42 0.93
N LEU A 89 -5.56 -7.92 0.28
CA LEU A 89 -5.62 -7.42 -1.10
C LEU A 89 -6.01 -8.50 -2.12
N ILE A 90 -5.55 -9.76 -1.95
CA ILE A 90 -6.01 -10.89 -2.79
C ILE A 90 -7.51 -11.10 -2.64
N MET A 91 -8.02 -11.04 -1.41
CA MET A 91 -9.44 -11.27 -1.15
C MET A 91 -10.31 -10.16 -1.73
N ILE A 92 -9.85 -8.91 -1.62
CA ILE A 92 -10.52 -7.75 -2.21
C ILE A 92 -10.53 -7.86 -3.75
N GLU A 93 -9.38 -8.18 -4.35
CA GLU A 93 -9.24 -8.40 -5.80
C GLU A 93 -10.18 -9.50 -6.30
N ALA A 94 -10.25 -10.63 -5.60
CA ALA A 94 -11.14 -11.74 -5.93
C ALA A 94 -12.63 -11.38 -5.78
N ALA A 95 -12.99 -10.59 -4.77
CA ALA A 95 -14.37 -10.14 -4.56
C ALA A 95 -14.82 -9.15 -5.66
N LEU A 96 -13.90 -8.32 -6.16
CA LEU A 96 -14.17 -7.40 -7.26
C LEU A 96 -14.23 -8.08 -8.63
N GLN A 97 -13.50 -9.17 -8.84
CA GLN A 97 -13.41 -9.82 -10.15
C GLN A 97 -14.76 -10.11 -10.85
N PRO A 98 -15.79 -10.67 -10.18
CA PRO A 98 -17.08 -10.93 -10.84
C PRO A 98 -17.94 -9.69 -11.10
N ILE A 99 -17.71 -8.58 -10.39
CA ILE A 99 -18.60 -7.40 -10.39
C ILE A 99 -17.96 -6.15 -11.03
N LYS A 100 -16.64 -6.01 -10.93
CA LYS A 100 -15.80 -4.92 -11.45
C LYS A 100 -14.43 -5.48 -11.90
N PRO A 101 -14.38 -6.25 -13.01
CA PRO A 101 -13.15 -6.90 -13.47
C PRO A 101 -12.02 -5.93 -13.82
N LYS A 102 -12.34 -4.72 -14.28
CA LYS A 102 -11.34 -3.66 -14.55
C LYS A 102 -10.60 -3.26 -13.27
N TRP A 103 -11.34 -3.03 -12.17
CA TRP A 103 -10.75 -2.65 -10.89
C TRP A 103 -9.90 -3.77 -10.31
N SER A 104 -10.41 -5.00 -10.37
CA SER A 104 -9.67 -6.20 -9.96
C SER A 104 -8.34 -6.33 -10.71
N THR A 105 -8.34 -6.08 -12.02
CA THR A 105 -7.11 -6.08 -12.85
C THR A 105 -6.10 -5.03 -12.38
N ILE A 106 -6.53 -3.79 -12.14
CA ILE A 106 -5.64 -2.72 -11.65
C ILE A 106 -5.07 -3.07 -10.27
N ILE A 107 -5.89 -3.62 -9.37
CA ILE A 107 -5.45 -4.05 -8.04
C ILE A 107 -4.41 -5.18 -8.15
N ASN A 108 -4.59 -6.12 -9.07
CA ASN A 108 -3.60 -7.17 -9.32
C ASN A 108 -2.26 -6.60 -9.81
N GLU A 109 -2.28 -5.67 -10.77
CA GLU A 109 -1.07 -4.97 -11.23
C GLU A 109 -0.38 -4.21 -10.08
N LEU A 110 -1.17 -3.51 -9.26
CA LEU A 110 -0.68 -2.81 -8.08
C LEU A 110 0.05 -3.76 -7.15
N ARG A 111 -0.52 -4.95 -6.86
CA ARG A 111 0.10 -5.98 -6.01
C ARG A 111 1.45 -6.45 -6.55
N ASP A 112 1.60 -6.57 -7.87
CA ASP A 112 2.86 -6.96 -8.50
C ASP A 112 3.93 -5.88 -8.37
N TYR A 113 3.62 -4.62 -8.67
CA TYR A 113 4.54 -3.50 -8.44
C TYR A 113 4.97 -3.40 -6.98
N GLU A 114 4.01 -3.62 -6.10
CA GLU A 114 4.20 -3.58 -4.67
C GLU A 114 5.08 -4.72 -4.14
N LYS A 115 5.02 -5.91 -4.74
CA LYS A 115 5.95 -7.01 -4.47
C LYS A 115 7.36 -6.64 -4.92
N VAL A 116 7.50 -6.04 -6.10
CA VAL A 116 8.80 -5.57 -6.62
C VAL A 116 9.38 -4.49 -5.70
N LYS A 117 8.56 -3.52 -5.26
CA LYS A 117 8.95 -2.48 -4.30
C LYS A 117 9.48 -3.05 -3.00
N PHE A 118 8.82 -4.07 -2.45
CA PHE A 118 9.27 -4.74 -1.23
C PHE A 118 10.67 -5.33 -1.39
N ILE A 119 10.87 -6.11 -2.45
CA ILE A 119 12.17 -6.76 -2.75
C ILE A 119 13.28 -5.72 -2.95
N LEU A 120 13.00 -4.68 -3.74
CA LEU A 120 13.96 -3.61 -4.01
C LEU A 120 14.29 -2.81 -2.74
N THR A 121 13.31 -2.60 -1.85
CA THR A 121 13.52 -1.92 -0.57
C THR A 121 14.45 -2.75 0.31
N SER A 122 14.21 -4.06 0.43
CA SER A 122 15.11 -4.97 1.15
C SER A 122 16.53 -4.92 0.58
N LYS A 123 16.67 -5.04 -0.75
CA LYS A 123 17.98 -4.98 -1.42
C LYS A 123 18.69 -3.65 -1.16
N TYR A 124 17.98 -2.54 -1.28
CA TYR A 124 18.50 -1.20 -1.01
C TYR A 124 19.03 -1.10 0.42
N GLN A 125 18.29 -1.59 1.40
CA GLN A 125 18.70 -1.51 2.80
C GLN A 125 19.95 -2.36 3.09
N ILE A 126 20.03 -3.58 2.53
CA ILE A 126 21.23 -4.43 2.65
C ILE A 126 22.46 -3.72 2.08
N LEU A 127 22.39 -3.25 0.84
CA LEU A 127 23.49 -2.54 0.19
C LEU A 127 23.89 -1.27 0.96
N LYS A 128 22.91 -0.56 1.53
CA LYS A 128 23.18 0.66 2.29
C LYS A 128 23.85 0.35 3.62
N THR A 129 23.52 -0.77 4.26
CA THR A 129 24.27 -1.25 5.44
C THR A 129 25.72 -1.55 5.09
N GLU A 130 25.99 -2.21 3.97
CA GLU A 130 27.36 -2.51 3.51
C GLU A 130 28.18 -1.23 3.28
N VAL A 131 27.60 -0.25 2.58
CA VAL A 131 28.27 1.05 2.35
C VAL A 131 28.45 1.81 3.67
N HIS A 132 27.47 1.79 4.56
CA HIS A 132 27.54 2.48 5.84
C HIS A 132 28.60 1.88 6.78
N ALA A 133 28.75 0.56 6.79
CA ALA A 133 29.81 -0.14 7.53
C ALA A 133 31.21 0.29 7.05
N ASN A 134 31.37 0.59 5.77
CA ASN A 134 32.60 1.14 5.21
C ASN A 134 32.84 2.59 5.68
N ASP A 135 31.83 3.46 5.64
CA ASP A 135 31.98 4.87 6.03
C ASP A 135 32.30 5.05 7.52
N SER A 136 31.89 4.08 8.34
CA SER A 136 32.13 4.01 9.79
C SER A 136 33.41 3.25 10.18
N MET A 137 34.20 2.78 9.20
CA MET A 137 35.40 1.98 9.44
C MET A 137 36.57 2.85 9.91
N THR A 138 36.63 3.06 11.23
CA THR A 138 37.71 3.78 11.90
C THR A 138 38.47 2.88 12.87
N ARG A 139 39.78 3.04 12.96
CA ARG A 139 40.65 2.34 13.92
C ARG A 139 41.18 3.32 14.96
N ILE A 140 41.27 2.89 16.21
CA ILE A 140 41.96 3.65 17.27
C ILE A 140 43.45 3.26 17.21
N ASP A 141 44.34 4.25 17.07
CA ASP A 141 45.78 4.03 17.09
C ASP A 141 46.34 3.85 18.52
N GLU A 142 47.64 3.64 18.63
CA GLU A 142 48.34 3.43 19.91
C GLU A 142 48.26 4.67 20.83
N ASP A 143 47.98 5.85 20.27
CA ASP A 143 47.85 7.14 20.95
C ASP A 143 46.38 7.49 21.28
N GLY A 144 45.42 6.62 20.93
CA GLY A 144 44.00 6.82 21.18
C GLY A 144 43.28 7.67 20.12
N ASN A 145 43.91 8.00 19.00
CA ASN A 145 43.29 8.77 17.92
C ASN A 145 42.48 7.86 16.98
N ILE A 146 41.36 8.38 16.51
CA ILE A 146 40.51 7.72 15.52
C ILE A 146 41.08 7.99 14.12
N ILE A 147 41.67 6.98 13.50
CA ILE A 147 42.18 7.01 12.13
C ILE A 147 41.16 6.34 11.19
N LYS A 148 40.80 7.01 10.08
CA LYS A 148 40.06 6.37 8.98
C LYS A 148 40.99 5.41 8.25
N MET A 149 40.57 4.15 8.11
CA MET A 149 41.35 3.19 7.34
C MET A 149 41.23 3.51 5.84
N GLU A 150 42.37 3.69 5.16
CA GLU A 150 42.39 3.72 3.70
C GLU A 150 42.16 2.30 3.19
N ASN A 151 41.05 2.09 2.48
CA ASN A 151 40.71 0.79 1.92
C ASN A 151 41.51 0.52 0.64
N ASP A 152 42.33 -0.52 0.69
CA ASP A 152 43.18 -0.95 -0.43
C ASP A 152 42.37 -1.72 -1.51
N GLY A 153 42.86 -1.69 -2.74
CA GLY A 153 42.14 -1.82 -4.03
C GLY A 153 40.85 -2.65 -4.07
N CYS A 154 40.90 -3.95 -3.74
CA CYS A 154 39.76 -4.87 -3.93
C CYS A 154 38.51 -4.49 -3.12
N PHE A 155 38.68 -3.92 -1.92
CA PHE A 155 37.55 -3.55 -1.07
C PHE A 155 36.92 -2.23 -1.54
N LYS A 156 37.74 -1.29 -2.03
CA LYS A 156 37.25 -0.03 -2.62
C LYS A 156 36.42 -0.28 -3.87
N GLU A 157 36.85 -1.20 -4.73
CA GLU A 157 36.10 -1.63 -5.92
C GLU A 157 34.74 -2.24 -5.56
N HIS A 158 34.70 -3.07 -4.51
CA HIS A 158 33.45 -3.64 -3.99
C HIS A 158 32.47 -2.55 -3.53
N ILE A 159 32.92 -1.60 -2.70
CA ILE A 159 32.08 -0.50 -2.22
C ILE A 159 31.61 0.41 -3.35
N GLN A 160 32.45 0.65 -4.37
CA GLN A 160 32.03 1.34 -5.58
C GLN A 160 30.90 0.58 -6.30
N GLY A 161 31.03 -0.75 -6.42
CA GLY A 161 29.98 -1.61 -6.96
C GLY A 161 28.68 -1.55 -6.16
N CYS A 162 28.74 -1.56 -4.83
CA CYS A 162 27.56 -1.43 -3.97
C CYS A 162 26.89 -0.06 -4.13
N ASN A 163 27.67 1.02 -4.25
CA ASN A 163 27.15 2.36 -4.51
C ASN A 163 26.45 2.47 -5.88
N GLN A 164 27.02 1.86 -6.92
CA GLN A 164 26.36 1.81 -8.22
C GLN A 164 25.02 1.07 -8.13
N GLN A 165 25.00 -0.11 -7.51
CA GLN A 165 23.77 -0.87 -7.32
C GLN A 165 22.74 -0.12 -6.45
N LEU A 166 23.17 0.66 -5.46
CA LEU A 166 22.28 1.52 -4.67
C LEU A 166 21.58 2.57 -5.53
N GLN A 167 22.33 3.23 -6.44
CA GLN A 167 21.76 4.23 -7.34
C GLN A 167 20.74 3.61 -8.31
N GLU A 168 21.05 2.42 -8.85
CA GLU A 168 20.14 1.66 -9.71
C GLU A 168 18.88 1.23 -8.95
N CYS A 169 19.03 0.70 -7.73
CA CYS A 169 17.92 0.34 -6.86
C CYS A 169 17.05 1.56 -6.53
N GLN A 170 17.64 2.70 -6.19
CA GLN A 170 16.91 3.93 -5.88
C GLN A 170 16.12 4.44 -7.09
N THR A 171 16.74 4.43 -8.27
CA THR A 171 16.09 4.82 -9.52
C THR A 171 14.87 3.94 -9.81
N THR A 172 15.05 2.63 -9.69
CA THR A 172 13.98 1.64 -9.93
C THR A 172 12.87 1.76 -8.88
N LEU A 173 13.20 2.01 -7.60
CA LEU A 173 12.22 2.25 -6.55
C LEU A 173 11.35 3.48 -6.81
N ASN A 174 11.95 4.56 -7.32
CA ASN A 174 11.23 5.77 -7.68
C ASN A 174 10.27 5.51 -8.85
N GLN A 175 10.72 4.77 -9.88
CA GLN A 175 9.88 4.37 -11.00
C GLN A 175 8.69 3.52 -10.55
N ILE A 176 8.92 2.46 -9.78
CA ILE A 176 7.86 1.59 -9.26
C ILE A 176 6.88 2.37 -8.37
N THR A 177 7.37 3.32 -7.56
CA THR A 177 6.50 4.17 -6.74
C THR A 177 5.63 5.06 -7.60
N SER A 178 6.16 5.61 -8.70
CA SER A 178 5.37 6.38 -9.67
C SER A 178 4.27 5.52 -10.30
N MET A 179 4.59 4.31 -10.73
CA MET A 179 3.62 3.38 -11.32
C MET A 179 2.51 2.99 -10.33
N ILE A 180 2.85 2.81 -9.05
CA ILE A 180 1.85 2.57 -8.00
C ILE A 180 0.92 3.77 -7.87
N ASN A 181 1.46 5.00 -7.82
CA ASN A 181 0.63 6.20 -7.66
C ASN A 181 -0.29 6.40 -8.86
N GLU A 182 0.19 6.23 -10.09
CA GLU A 182 -0.61 6.32 -11.31
C GLU A 182 -1.80 5.35 -11.27
N LYS A 183 -1.57 4.09 -10.89
CA LYS A 183 -2.64 3.09 -10.78
C LYS A 183 -3.63 3.36 -9.64
N LEU A 184 -3.17 4.00 -8.56
CA LEU A 184 -4.06 4.44 -7.49
C LEU A 184 -4.93 5.62 -7.94
N GLU A 185 -4.38 6.54 -8.72
CA GLU A 185 -5.12 7.63 -9.34
C GLU A 185 -6.17 7.09 -10.32
N ASP A 186 -5.82 6.13 -11.18
CA ASP A 186 -6.76 5.44 -12.08
C ASP A 186 -7.98 4.90 -11.31
N LEU A 187 -7.76 4.20 -10.19
CA LEU A 187 -8.85 3.68 -9.36
C LEU A 187 -9.67 4.77 -8.68
N GLN A 188 -9.05 5.89 -8.28
CA GLN A 188 -9.77 7.02 -7.71
C GLN A 188 -10.68 7.69 -8.74
N TYR A 189 -10.22 7.85 -9.98
CA TYR A 189 -11.06 8.38 -11.06
C TYR A 189 -12.28 7.49 -11.30
N GLU A 190 -12.08 6.18 -11.40
CA GLU A 190 -13.16 5.22 -11.61
C GLU A 190 -14.18 5.21 -10.46
N LEU A 191 -13.72 5.39 -9.21
CA LEU A 191 -14.60 5.48 -8.04
C LEU A 191 -15.50 6.71 -8.14
N ASN A 192 -14.92 7.87 -8.45
CA ASN A 192 -15.64 9.13 -8.54
C ASN A 192 -16.69 9.12 -9.66
N GLU A 193 -16.35 8.56 -10.83
CA GLU A 193 -17.31 8.41 -11.95
C GLU A 193 -18.53 7.57 -11.55
N GLU A 194 -18.34 6.53 -10.73
CA GLU A 194 -19.43 5.68 -10.26
C GLU A 194 -20.31 6.37 -9.21
N GLU A 195 -19.74 7.24 -8.39
CA GLU A 195 -20.51 8.07 -7.44
C GLU A 195 -21.34 9.12 -8.17
N ASP A 196 -20.77 9.78 -9.18
CA ASP A 196 -21.46 10.78 -10.00
C ASP A 196 -22.63 10.16 -10.81
N ALA A 197 -22.45 8.95 -11.34
CA ALA A 197 -23.50 8.24 -12.06
C ALA A 197 -24.73 7.92 -11.20
N LYS A 198 -24.56 7.76 -9.88
CA LYS A 198 -25.66 7.54 -8.91
C LYS A 198 -26.40 8.83 -8.55
N GLY A 199 -25.83 10.00 -8.87
CA GLY A 199 -26.33 11.33 -8.47
C GLY A 199 -27.34 12.00 -9.40
N THR A 200 -27.64 11.44 -10.58
CA THR A 200 -28.62 12.03 -11.52
C THR A 200 -30.05 11.53 -11.21
N PRO A 201 -30.95 12.36 -10.67
CA PRO A 201 -32.36 12.00 -10.59
C PRO A 201 -32.95 12.14 -11.99
N ASP A 202 -33.47 11.04 -12.53
CA ASP A 202 -34.28 11.02 -13.74
C ASP A 202 -35.49 11.97 -13.55
N ARG A 203 -35.36 13.19 -14.06
CA ARG A 203 -36.44 14.17 -14.20
C ARG A 203 -37.04 14.03 -15.60
N SER A 204 -37.44 12.83 -16.01
CA SER A 204 -38.34 12.64 -17.14
C SER A 204 -39.72 12.18 -16.66
N ASN A 205 -40.46 13.12 -16.07
CA ASN A 205 -41.91 12.99 -15.99
C ASN A 205 -42.57 14.36 -16.13
N LYS A 206 -42.88 14.72 -17.37
CA LYS A 206 -43.97 15.64 -17.70
C LYS A 206 -44.56 15.25 -19.04
N ASP A 207 -45.53 14.35 -18.94
CA ASP A 207 -46.68 14.30 -19.82
C ASP A 207 -47.11 15.71 -20.20
N THR A 208 -47.11 16.01 -21.49
CA THR A 208 -47.91 17.11 -22.02
C THR A 208 -48.82 16.55 -23.10
N HIS A 209 -50.03 16.19 -22.67
CA HIS A 209 -51.16 15.93 -23.54
C HIS A 209 -51.56 17.20 -24.30
N ASN A 210 -51.74 17.04 -25.61
CA ASN A 210 -52.66 17.73 -26.53
C ASN A 210 -53.29 19.06 -26.11
N ASN A 211 -53.15 20.07 -26.97
CA ASN A 211 -54.36 20.72 -27.49
C ASN A 211 -54.18 21.25 -28.91
N GLU A 212 -55.07 20.82 -29.80
CA GLU A 212 -55.25 21.31 -31.14
C GLU A 212 -55.72 22.77 -31.11
N HIS A 213 -55.09 23.66 -31.86
CA HIS A 213 -55.80 24.80 -32.43
C HIS A 213 -55.29 25.13 -33.83
N LYS A 214 -56.16 24.81 -34.80
CA LYS A 214 -56.14 25.33 -36.16
C LYS A 214 -56.25 26.85 -36.10
N HIS A 215 -55.40 27.54 -36.85
CA HIS A 215 -55.83 28.75 -37.54
C HIS A 215 -55.07 28.89 -38.85
N GLU A 216 -55.79 28.66 -39.94
CA GLU A 216 -55.48 29.18 -41.25
C GLU A 216 -55.45 30.71 -41.17
N HIS A 217 -54.45 31.34 -41.81
CA HIS A 217 -54.69 32.51 -42.66
C HIS A 217 -53.54 32.70 -43.67
N SER A 218 -53.93 32.56 -44.93
CA SER A 218 -53.39 33.16 -46.15
C SER A 218 -52.81 34.58 -45.96
N HIS A 219 -51.65 34.88 -46.57
CA HIS A 219 -51.54 35.79 -47.72
C HIS A 219 -50.08 36.14 -48.12
N THR A 220 -49.74 35.78 -49.36
CA THR A 220 -49.03 36.56 -50.42
C THR A 220 -47.73 37.35 -50.14
N CYS A 221 -46.67 36.91 -50.83
CA CYS A 221 -45.74 37.66 -51.71
C CYS A 221 -45.70 39.20 -51.63
N ASN A 222 -44.51 39.79 -51.49
CA ASN A 222 -43.74 40.37 -52.61
C ASN A 222 -42.50 41.18 -52.16
N HIS A 223 -41.44 41.06 -52.99
CA HIS A 223 -40.22 41.86 -53.16
C HIS A 223 -39.13 41.77 -52.10
#